data_AF-A0A317I7A6-F1
#
_entry.id   AF-A0A317I7A6-F1
#
_cell.length_a   1.000
_cell.length_b   1.000
_cell.length_c   1.000
_cell.angle_alpha   90.00
_cell.angle_beta   90.00
_cell.angle_gamma   90.00
#
_symmetry.space_group_name_H-M   'P 1'
#
loop_
_entity.id
_entity.type
_entity.pdbx_description
1 polymer ?
#
loop_
_entity_poly.entity_id
_entity_poly.type
_entity_poly.pdbx_seq_one_letter_code
_entity_poly.pdbx_strand_id
1 'polypeptide(L)'
;DGPRMLYRTRHIFILLSGLLHLGLGTYWRDRLTKQRRAIQIVGSIAISVASVLFVIGFFREPWMERLYAPYSKNGMILILAGTLLHFISGLGERAIEKDQS
;
A
#
# COMPACT_ATOMS: atom_id res chain seq x y z
N ASP A 1 -5.81 24.08 16.59
CA ASP A 1 -4.94 23.57 15.50
C ASP A 1 -5.21 22.16 14.96
N GLY A 2 -6.10 21.35 15.54
CA GLY A 2 -6.39 19.98 15.06
C GLY A 2 -6.84 19.81 13.58
N PRO A 3 -7.70 20.67 13.01
CA PRO A 3 -8.18 20.50 11.62
C PRO A 3 -7.06 20.66 10.58
N ARG A 4 -6.07 21.51 10.84
CA ARG A 4 -4.93 21.75 9.93
C ARG A 4 -3.95 20.57 9.93
N MET A 5 -3.78 19.91 11.07
CA MET A 5 -2.96 18.69 11.18
C MET A 5 -3.58 17.53 10.40
N LEU A 6 -4.91 17.32 10.50
CA LEU A 6 -5.59 16.25 9.77
C LEU A 6 -5.51 16.44 8.25
N TYR A 7 -5.63 17.67 7.77
CA TYR A 7 -5.44 17.98 6.36
C TYR A 7 -4.02 17.66 5.87
N ARG A 8 -2.99 17.93 6.69
CA ARG A 8 -1.59 17.61 6.35
C ARG A 8 -1.34 16.10 6.30
N THR A 9 -1.82 15.34 7.28
CA THR A 9 -1.63 13.88 7.34
C THR A 9 -2.27 13.16 6.15
N ARG A 10 -3.43 13.63 5.66
CA ARG A 10 -4.11 13.01 4.52
C ARG A 10 -3.35 13.14 3.20
N HIS A 11 -2.68 14.29 2.96
CA HIS A 11 -1.80 14.44 1.79
C HIS A 11 -0.63 13.45 1.82
N ILE A 12 -0.07 13.18 3.01
CA ILE A 12 1.02 12.20 3.19
C ILE A 12 0.56 10.79 2.78
N PHE A 13 -0.68 10.39 3.08
CA PHE A 13 -1.19 9.08 2.67
C PHE A 13 -1.34 8.93 1.15
N ILE A 14 -1.74 10.00 0.46
CA ILE A 14 -1.80 10.00 -1.01
C ILE A 14 -0.38 9.91 -1.60
N LEU A 15 0.57 10.68 -1.07
CA LEU A 15 1.97 10.62 -1.49
C LEU A 15 2.60 9.24 -1.23
N LEU A 16 2.33 8.64 -0.07
CA LEU A 16 2.73 7.27 0.28
C LEU A 16 2.19 6.26 -0.72
N SER A 17 0.90 6.37 -1.06
CA SER A 17 0.27 5.49 -2.05
C SER A 17 0.91 5.63 -3.43
N GLY A 18 1.18 6.86 -3.88
CA GLY A 18 1.87 7.13 -5.14
C GLY A 18 3.28 6.54 -5.16
N LEU A 19 4.04 6.70 -4.07
CA LEU A 19 5.37 6.12 -3.94
C LEU A 19 5.36 4.59 -4.01
N LEU A 20 4.39 3.95 -3.35
CA LEU A 20 4.24 2.48 -3.41
C LEU A 20 3.84 2.00 -4.81
N HIS A 21 2.97 2.72 -5.52
CA HIS A 21 2.63 2.36 -6.90
C HIS A 21 3.82 2.52 -7.85
N LEU A 22 4.63 3.57 -7.68
CA LEU A 22 5.87 3.73 -8.42
C LEU A 22 6.82 2.57 -8.13
N GLY A 23 7.03 2.21 -6.85
CA GLY A 23 7.86 1.07 -6.47
C GLY A 23 7.35 -0.27 -7.03
N LEU A 24 6.03 -0.50 -7.01
CA LEU A 24 5.42 -1.68 -7.61
C LEU A 24 5.68 -1.76 -9.12
N GLY A 25 5.57 -0.63 -9.83
CA GLY A 25 5.76 -0.56 -11.27
C GLY A 25 7.23 -0.67 -11.69
N THR A 26 8.14 0.03 -11.02
CA THR A 26 9.56 0.06 -11.38
C THR A 26 10.29 -1.23 -11.00
N TYR A 27 9.88 -1.89 -9.92
CA TYR A 27 10.50 -3.13 -9.45
C TYR A 27 9.64 -4.37 -9.75
N TRP A 28 8.71 -4.27 -10.70
CA TRP A 28 7.92 -5.43 -11.11
C TRP A 28 8.84 -6.51 -11.70
N ARG A 29 8.91 -7.64 -11.01
CA ARG A 29 9.53 -8.87 -11.51
C ARG A 29 8.50 -9.98 -11.40
N ASP A 30 8.31 -10.73 -12.49
CA ASP A 30 7.43 -11.88 -12.48
C ASP A 30 8.01 -13.00 -11.60
N ARG A 31 7.16 -13.57 -10.75
CA ARG A 31 7.53 -14.65 -9.84
C ARG A 31 7.51 -16.00 -10.55
N LEU A 32 8.51 -16.83 -10.26
CA LEU A 32 8.71 -18.15 -10.88
C LEU A 32 7.62 -19.15 -10.48
N THR A 33 7.11 -19.05 -9.25
CA THR A 33 6.09 -19.98 -8.73
C THR A 33 4.70 -19.35 -8.70
N LYS A 34 3.68 -20.12 -9.09
CA LYS A 34 2.26 -19.69 -9.12
C LYS A 34 1.78 -19.16 -7.76
N GLN A 35 2.22 -19.76 -6.66
CA GLN A 35 1.86 -19.31 -5.31
C GLN A 35 2.46 -17.94 -4.97
N ARG A 36 3.75 -17.72 -5.25
CA ARG A 36 4.41 -16.42 -5.05
C ARG A 36 3.78 -15.33 -5.92
N ARG A 37 3.46 -15.67 -7.18
CA ARG A 37 2.73 -14.78 -8.08
C ARG A 37 1.36 -14.40 -7.53
N ALA A 38 0.60 -15.36 -7.01
CA ALA A 38 -0.69 -15.07 -6.37
C ALA A 38 -0.55 -14.12 -5.17
N ILE A 39 0.43 -14.37 -4.29
CA ILE A 39 0.71 -13.51 -3.13
C ILE A 39 1.11 -12.09 -3.57
N GLN A 40 1.94 -11.97 -4.60
CA GLN A 40 2.35 -10.68 -5.16
C GLN A 40 1.14 -9.91 -5.72
N ILE A 41 0.29 -10.57 -6.49
CA ILE A 41 -0.92 -9.97 -7.08
C ILE A 41 -1.89 -9.53 -5.98
N VAL A 42 -2.17 -10.38 -5.00
CA VAL A 42 -3.05 -10.04 -3.87
C VAL A 42 -2.49 -8.85 -3.09
N GLY A 43 -1.17 -8.82 -2.84
CA GLY A 43 -0.50 -7.69 -2.20
C GLY A 43 -0.63 -6.39 -2.99
N SER A 44 -0.42 -6.45 -4.31
CA SER A 44 -0.58 -5.31 -5.21
C SER A 44 -2.02 -4.81 -5.27
N ILE A 45 -3.01 -5.71 -5.36
CA ILE A 45 -4.44 -5.35 -5.31
C ILE A 45 -4.77 -4.67 -3.98
N ALA A 46 -4.29 -5.19 -2.86
CA ALA A 46 -4.50 -4.57 -1.55
C ALA A 46 -3.91 -3.14 -1.48
N ILE A 47 -2.71 -2.93 -2.01
CA ILE A 47 -2.09 -1.59 -2.11
C ILE A 47 -2.94 -0.65 -2.99
N SER A 48 -3.47 -1.15 -4.12
CA SER A 48 -4.34 -0.36 -5.00
C SER A 48 -5.67 -0.01 -4.34
N VAL A 49 -6.31 -0.94 -3.64
CA VAL A 49 -7.54 -0.67 -2.88
C VAL A 49 -7.28 0.33 -1.75
N ALA A 50 -6.13 0.24 -1.07
CA ALA A 50 -5.74 1.21 -0.05
C ALA A 50 -5.59 2.63 -0.63
N SER A 51 -5.04 2.75 -1.85
CA SER A 51 -4.99 4.02 -2.59
C SER A 51 -6.37 4.65 -2.74
N VAL A 52 -7.35 3.85 -3.19
CA VAL A 52 -8.74 4.30 -3.36
C VAL A 52 -9.33 4.75 -2.02
N LEU A 53 -9.08 4.00 -0.94
CA LEU A 53 -9.53 4.38 0.41
C LEU A 53 -8.92 5.71 0.88
N PHE A 54 -7.64 5.97 0.60
CA PHE A 54 -7.02 7.25 0.94
C PHE A 54 -7.61 8.42 0.15
N VAL A 55 -7.91 8.22 -1.14
CA VAL A 55 -8.59 9.24 -1.96
C VAL A 55 -10.00 9.50 -1.42
N ILE A 56 -10.77 8.45 -1.13
CA ILE A 56 -12.11 8.60 -0.52
C ILE A 56 -12.02 9.31 0.84
N GLY A 57 -11.06 8.90 1.68
CA GLY A 57 -10.81 9.49 2.98
C GLY A 57 -10.47 10.98 2.90
N PHE A 58 -9.68 11.38 1.90
CA PHE A 58 -9.35 12.78 1.63
C PHE A 58 -10.58 13.64 1.40
N PHE A 59 -11.56 13.16 0.63
CA PHE A 59 -12.78 13.92 0.31
C PHE A 59 -13.87 13.81 1.37
N ARG A 60 -14.03 12.66 2.04
CA ARG A 60 -15.17 12.37 2.93
C ARG A 60 -14.90 12.70 4.40
N GLU A 61 -13.70 12.44 4.89
CA GLU A 61 -13.37 12.61 6.31
C GLU A 61 -13.22 14.07 6.79
N PRO A 62 -13.02 15.11 5.95
CA PRO A 62 -13.13 16.49 6.40
C PRO A 62 -14.53 16.88 6.89
N TRP A 63 -15.57 16.17 6.41
CA TRP A 63 -16.98 16.40 6.76
C TRP A 63 -17.46 15.54 7.93
N MET A 64 -16.63 14.60 8.40
CA MET A 64 -16.92 13.78 9.57
C MET A 64 -16.43 14.45 10.86
N GLU A 65 -16.97 14.03 12.01
CA GLU A 65 -16.58 14.54 13.32
C GLU A 65 -15.05 14.58 13.49
N ARG A 66 -14.57 15.56 14.25
CA ARG A 66 -13.21 16.15 14.21
C ARG A 66 -12.02 15.19 14.38
N LEU A 67 -12.22 13.89 14.61
CA LEU A 67 -11.19 12.84 14.69
C LEU A 67 -11.61 11.48 14.11
N TYR A 68 -12.81 11.36 13.54
CA TYR A 68 -13.28 10.09 12.97
C TYR A 68 -12.76 9.92 11.54
N ALA A 69 -11.80 9.00 11.36
CA ALA A 69 -11.12 8.76 10.07
C ALA A 69 -11.11 7.25 9.70
N PRO A 70 -12.28 6.64 9.46
CA PRO A 70 -12.39 5.21 9.23
C PRO A 70 -11.73 4.76 7.91
N TYR A 71 -11.78 5.58 6.86
CA TYR A 71 -11.23 5.24 5.55
C TYR A 71 -9.71 5.32 5.57
N SER A 72 -9.15 6.36 6.17
CA SER A 72 -7.71 6.51 6.37
C SER A 72 -7.15 5.39 7.25
N LYS A 73 -7.86 5.02 8.33
CA LYS A 73 -7.46 3.90 9.19
C LYS A 73 -7.46 2.56 8.43
N ASN A 74 -8.54 2.25 7.72
CA ASN A 74 -8.63 1.01 6.96
C ASN A 74 -7.62 0.96 5.81
N GLY A 75 -7.42 2.09 5.12
CA GLY A 75 -6.40 2.23 4.08
C GLY A 75 -4.99 1.97 4.62
N MET A 76 -4.67 2.48 5.82
CA MET A 76 -3.38 2.23 6.47
C MET A 76 -3.14 0.74 6.80
N ILE A 77 -4.15 0.06 7.37
CA ILE A 77 -4.04 -1.37 7.67
C ILE A 77 -3.86 -2.17 6.38
N LEU A 78 -4.63 -1.82 5.35
CA LEU A 78 -4.61 -2.52 4.06
C LEU A 78 -3.30 -2.30 3.29
N ILE A 79 -2.74 -1.08 3.30
CA ILE A 79 -1.47 -0.81 2.64
C ILE A 79 -0.31 -1.52 3.33
N LEU A 80 -0.33 -1.61 4.66
CA LEU A 80 0.64 -2.38 5.44
C LEU A 80 0.58 -3.86 5.06
N ALA A 81 -0.62 -4.45 5.11
CA ALA A 81 -0.83 -5.86 4.76
C ALA A 81 -0.42 -6.15 3.31
N GLY A 82 -0.83 -5.30 2.37
CA GLY A 82 -0.49 -5.43 0.95
C GLY A 82 1.00 -5.32 0.67
N THR A 83 1.69 -4.37 1.33
CA THR A 83 3.14 -4.20 1.22
C THR A 83 3.89 -5.40 1.77
N LEU A 84 3.48 -5.94 2.92
CA LEU A 84 4.08 -7.14 3.50
C LEU A 84 3.89 -8.37 2.61
N LEU A 85 2.67 -8.59 2.10
CA LEU A 85 2.38 -9.68 1.15
C LEU A 85 3.26 -9.56 -0.10
N HIS A 86 3.28 -8.38 -0.71
CA HIS A 86 4.09 -8.14 -1.90
C HIS A 86 5.58 -8.35 -1.64
N PHE A 87 6.10 -7.88 -0.50
CA PHE A 87 7.50 -8.05 -0.11
C PHE A 87 7.87 -9.52 0.15
N ILE A 88 7.07 -10.25 0.92
CA ILE A 88 7.29 -11.67 1.25
C ILE A 88 7.26 -12.54 0.00
N SER A 89 6.46 -12.16 -1.02
CA SER A 89 6.45 -12.87 -2.31
C SER A 89 7.86 -12.96 -2.94
N GLY A 90 8.73 -11.97 -2.69
CA GLY A 90 10.06 -11.86 -3.30
C GLY A 90 11.26 -12.28 -2.46
N LEU A 91 11.10 -12.49 -1.15
CA LEU A 91 12.24 -12.82 -0.27
C LEU A 91 12.95 -14.13 -0.63
N GLY A 92 12.19 -15.17 -1.02
CA GLY A 92 12.76 -16.49 -1.29
C GLY A 92 13.40 -16.64 -2.68
N GLU A 93 13.03 -15.82 -3.66
CA GLU A 93 13.62 -15.90 -5.00
C GLU A 93 15.00 -15.25 -5.06
N ARG A 94 15.19 -14.14 -4.32
CA ARG A 94 16.49 -13.47 -4.24
C ARG A 94 17.57 -14.35 -3.60
N ALA A 95 17.18 -15.22 -2.67
CA ALA A 95 18.11 -16.15 -2.05
C ALA A 95 18.61 -17.22 -3.03
N ILE A 96 17.74 -17.69 -3.93
CA ILE A 96 18.07 -18.69 -4.97
C ILE A 96 18.92 -18.04 -6.08
N GLU A 97 18.58 -16.82 -6.51
CA GLU A 97 19.36 -16.06 -7.51
C GLU A 97 20.80 -15.81 -7.05
N LYS A 98 21.01 -15.56 -5.74
CA LYS A 98 22.33 -15.27 -5.16
C LYS A 98 23.21 -16.52 -4.96
N ASP A 99 22.63 -17.71 -4.93
CA ASP A 99 23.34 -18.99 -4.77
C ASP A 99 23.87 -19.53 -6.11
N GLN A 100 23.36 -19.00 -7.23
CA GLN A 100 23.74 -19.39 -8.60
C GLN A 100 24.74 -18.43 -9.28
N SER A 101 25.16 -17.34 -8.60
CA SER A 101 26.10 -16.32 -9.11
C SER A 101 27.46 -16.40 -8.42
#